data_AF-A0A951ZJW1-F1
#
_entry.id   AF-A0A951ZJW1-F1
#
_cell.length_a   1.000
_cell.length_b   1.000
_cell.length_c   1.000
_cell.angle_alpha   90.00
_cell.angle_beta   90.00
_cell.angle_gamma   90.00
#
_symmetry.space_group_name_H-M   'P 1'
#
loop_
_entity.id
_entity.type
_entity.pdbx_description
1 polymer ?
#
loop_
_entity_poly.entity_id
_entity_poly.type
_entity_poly.pdbx_seq_one_letter_code
_entity_poly.pdbx_strand_id
1 'polypeptide(L)' 'MKVAFLAAATMLTTSAAGAQMANVPDLKTSEQNIVQVATGAGFNTLVAAVKAAGLVDALSGTGPFTVFAPTDAAFA' A
#
# COMPACT_ATOMS: atom_id res chain seq x y z
N MET A 1 36.88 -49.00 -24.26
CA MET A 1 35.86 -48.22 -25.00
C MET A 1 35.18 -47.27 -24.03
N LYS A 2 35.34 -45.97 -24.24
CA LYS A 2 34.95 -44.90 -23.31
C LYS A 2 33.61 -44.31 -23.77
N VAL A 3 32.64 -44.28 -22.85
CA VAL A 3 31.25 -43.85 -23.03
C VAL A 3 31.13 -42.41 -23.52
N ALA A 4 30.23 -42.21 -24.47
CA ALA A 4 29.77 -40.90 -24.95
C ALA A 4 28.89 -40.23 -23.89
N PHE A 5 29.01 -38.92 -23.70
CA PHE A 5 27.86 -38.10 -23.29
C PHE A 5 27.97 -36.69 -23.87
N LEU A 6 26.81 -36.23 -24.28
CA LEU A 6 26.46 -35.15 -25.17
C LEU A 6 25.86 -34.03 -24.32
N ALA A 7 26.37 -32.79 -24.38
CA ALA A 7 25.65 -31.54 -24.04
C ALA A 7 26.62 -30.36 -24.29
N ALA A 8 26.52 -29.59 -25.37
CA ALA A 8 25.48 -28.62 -25.72
C ALA A 8 25.53 -27.33 -24.86
N ALA A 9 26.04 -26.29 -25.52
CA ALA A 9 25.45 -24.95 -25.61
C ALA A 9 25.56 -23.95 -24.44
N THR A 10 26.17 -22.82 -24.80
CA THR A 10 25.85 -21.43 -24.41
C THR A 10 26.13 -20.98 -22.98
N MET A 11 27.30 -20.36 -22.85
CA MET A 11 27.55 -19.25 -21.94
C MET A 11 26.57 -18.08 -22.18
N LEU A 12 26.37 -17.30 -21.12
CA LEU A 12 25.84 -15.93 -21.08
C LEU A 12 24.31 -15.77 -21.02
N THR A 13 23.77 -15.80 -19.80
CA THR A 13 22.54 -15.06 -19.47
C THR A 13 22.89 -13.88 -18.55
N THR A 14 23.08 -12.72 -19.18
CA THR A 14 23.11 -11.41 -18.50
C THR A 14 21.70 -10.85 -18.46
N SER A 15 21.45 -10.02 -17.45
CA SER A 15 20.32 -9.08 -17.29
C SER A 15 18.97 -9.72 -16.90
N ALA A 16 18.16 -9.13 -16.03
CA ALA A 16 18.11 -7.74 -15.61
C ALA A 16 18.01 -7.65 -14.08
N ALA A 17 18.49 -6.53 -13.56
CA ALA A 17 18.20 -6.05 -12.22
C ALA A 17 16.69 -6.20 -11.95
N GLY A 18 16.33 -7.22 -11.16
CA GLY A 18 15.15 -7.12 -10.34
C GLY A 18 15.42 -5.93 -9.44
N ALA A 19 14.77 -4.80 -9.72
CA ALA A 19 14.63 -3.74 -8.75
C ALA A 19 14.05 -4.42 -7.51
N GLN A 20 14.93 -4.71 -6.55
CA GLN A 20 14.53 -5.12 -5.22
C GLN A 20 13.71 -3.95 -4.71
N MET A 21 12.39 -4.16 -4.75
CA MET A 21 11.38 -3.29 -4.16
C MET A 21 11.93 -2.91 -2.80
N ALA A 22 12.32 -1.65 -2.66
CA ALA A 22 12.90 -1.15 -1.43
C ALA A 22 11.95 -1.56 -0.30
N ASN A 23 12.46 -2.34 0.65
CA ASN A 23 11.81 -2.58 1.93
C ASN A 23 11.59 -1.21 2.59
N VAL A 24 10.49 -0.56 2.26
CA VAL A 24 9.96 0.56 3.01
C VAL A 24 9.70 -0.02 4.39
N PRO A 25 10.37 0.45 5.45
CA PRO A 25 10.15 -0.07 6.79
C PRO A 25 8.64 -0.02 7.07
N ASP A 26 8.04 -1.16 7.40
CA ASP A 26 6.68 -1.20 7.95
C ASP A 26 6.73 -0.42 9.25
N LEU A 27 6.36 0.86 9.16
CA LEU A 27 6.31 1.78 10.28
C LEU A 27 5.07 1.41 11.08
N LYS A 28 5.15 0.32 11.85
CA LYS A 28 4.16 -0.14 12.84
C LYS A 28 2.79 0.44 12.59
N THR A 29 2.09 -0.13 11.61
CA THR A 29 0.72 0.25 11.27
C THR A 29 -0.08 0.30 12.56
N SER A 30 -0.51 1.50 12.96
CA SER A 30 -1.58 1.63 13.94
C SER A 30 -2.73 0.81 13.37
N GLU A 31 -3.22 -0.21 14.10
CA GLU A 31 -4.28 -1.13 13.62
C GLU A 31 -5.60 -0.43 13.26
N GLN A 32 -5.65 0.91 13.41
CA GLN A 32 -6.77 1.76 13.14
C GLN A 32 -6.71 2.33 11.72
N ASN A 33 -7.72 1.98 10.92
CA ASN A 33 -7.96 2.57 9.61
C ASN A 33 -8.24 4.08 9.71
N ILE A 34 -8.09 4.80 8.60
CA ILE A 34 -8.27 6.26 8.53
C ILE A 34 -9.63 6.70 9.07
N VAL A 35 -10.69 5.91 8.80
CA VAL A 35 -12.05 6.19 9.28
C VAL A 35 -12.15 6.05 10.81
N GLN A 36 -11.42 5.11 11.41
CA GLN A 36 -11.38 4.95 12.86
C GLN A 36 -10.60 6.08 13.53
N VAL A 37 -9.49 6.49 12.94
CA VAL A 37 -8.71 7.66 13.40
C VAL A 37 -9.58 8.93 13.32
N ALA A 38 -10.30 9.12 12.22
CA ALA A 38 -11.19 10.27 12.04
C ALA A 38 -12.33 10.31 13.07
N THR A 39 -12.90 9.14 13.38
CA THR A 39 -13.96 9.00 14.39
C THR A 39 -13.43 9.31 15.80
N GLY A 40 -12.26 8.78 16.16
CA GLY A 40 -11.65 9.02 17.47
C GLY A 40 -11.19 10.48 17.69
N ALA A 41 -10.82 11.18 16.62
CA ALA A 41 -10.42 12.58 16.65
C ALA A 41 -11.59 13.58 16.52
N GLY A 42 -12.83 13.10 16.35
CA GLY A 42 -14.03 13.95 16.34
C GLY A 42 -14.35 14.62 15.00
N PHE A 43 -13.81 14.12 13.88
CA PHE A 43 -14.10 14.63 12.53
C PHE A 43 -15.44 14.09 11.98
N ASN A 44 -16.55 14.43 12.64
CA ASN A 44 -17.87 13.84 12.36
C ASN A 44 -18.37 14.16 10.95
N THR A 45 -18.16 15.39 10.49
CA THR A 45 -18.61 15.83 9.15
C THR A 45 -17.86 15.10 8.05
N LEU A 46 -16.55 14.88 8.23
CA LEU A 46 -15.75 14.10 7.30
C LEU A 46 -16.18 12.62 7.27
N VAL A 47 -16.43 12.01 8.43
CA VAL A 47 -16.91 10.61 8.49
C VAL A 47 -18.26 10.47 7.78
N ALA A 48 -19.17 11.44 7.94
CA ALA A 48 -20.44 11.46 7.23
C ALA A 48 -20.24 11.60 5.71
N ALA A 49 -19.36 12.48 5.26
CA ALA A 49 -19.05 12.67 3.85
C ALA A 49 -18.39 11.44 3.22
N VAL A 50 -17.44 10.80 3.91
CA VAL A 50 -16.77 9.57 3.47
C VAL A 50 -17.76 8.42 3.33
N LYS A 51 -18.72 8.31 4.26
CA LYS A 51 -19.82 7.34 4.18
C LYS A 51 -20.75 7.62 3.01
N ALA A 52 -21.15 8.88 2.82
CA ALA A 52 -22.00 9.29 1.69
C ALA A 52 -21.33 9.06 0.33
N ALA A 53 -20.01 9.21 0.26
CA ALA A 53 -19.21 8.97 -0.94
C ALA A 53 -18.84 7.48 -1.16
N GLY A 54 -19.17 6.58 -0.23
CA GLY A 54 -18.83 5.16 -0.34
C GLY A 54 -17.32 4.88 -0.30
N LEU A 55 -16.53 5.78 0.28
CA LEU A 55 -15.06 5.69 0.26
C LEU A 55 -14.47 4.94 1.46
N VAL A 56 -15.32 4.38 2.33
CA VAL A 56 -14.93 3.68 3.55
C VAL A 56 -14.02 2.49 3.25
N ASP A 57 -14.38 1.67 2.27
CA ASP A 57 -13.60 0.49 1.88
C ASP A 57 -12.27 0.88 1.21
N ALA A 58 -12.28 1.95 0.41
CA ALA A 58 -11.08 2.46 -0.24
C ALA A 58 -10.09 3.06 0.76
N LEU A 59 -10.56 3.79 1.77
CA LEU A 59 -9.74 4.39 2.83
C LEU A 59 -9.37 3.42 3.97
N SER A 60 -9.96 2.22 3.96
CA SER A 60 -9.56 1.09 4.82
C SER A 60 -8.55 0.15 4.15
N GLY A 61 -8.16 0.43 2.90
CA GLY A 61 -7.21 -0.39 2.16
C GLY A 61 -5.76 -0.21 2.59
N THR A 62 -4.88 -1.12 2.17
CA THR A 62 -3.44 -1.06 2.41
C THR A 62 -2.77 -0.13 1.39
N GLY A 63 -2.89 1.18 1.59
CA GLY A 63 -2.25 2.18 0.75
C GLY A 63 -1.65 3.31 1.59
N PRO A 64 -0.56 3.96 1.15
CA PRO A 64 -0.07 5.19 1.78
C PRO A 64 -1.05 6.32 1.43
N PHE A 65 -2.11 6.44 2.21
CA PHE A 65 -3.12 7.48 2.03
C PHE A 65 -2.74 8.73 2.81
N THR A 66 -2.93 9.89 2.19
CA THR A 66 -2.84 11.19 2.86
C THR A 66 -4.18 11.88 2.71
N VAL A 67 -4.97 11.86 3.78
CA VAL A 67 -6.31 12.46 3.80
C VAL A 67 -6.23 13.81 4.49
N PHE A 68 -6.51 14.87 3.76
CA PHE A 68 -6.67 16.21 4.32
C PHE A 68 -8.02 16.27 5.03
N ALA A 69 -8.01 16.10 6.35
CA ALA A 69 -9.21 16.11 7.18
C ALA A 69 -9.47 17.53 7.73
N PRO A 70 -10.42 18.30 7.19
CA PRO A 70 -10.80 19.59 7.76
C PRO A 70 -11.51 19.37 9.09
N THR A 71 -11.38 20.33 10.01
CA THR A 71 -12.22 20.34 11.22
C THR A 71 -13.67 20.65 10.86
N ASP A 72 -14.62 20.32 11.73
CA ASP A 72 -16.03 20.65 11.52
C ASP A 72 -16.25 22.16 11.30
N ALA A 73 -15.40 23.02 11.88
CA ALA A 73 -15.43 24.47 11.67
C ALA A 73 -15.11 24.91 10.23
N ALA A 74 -14.45 24.07 9.43
CA ALA A 74 -14.19 24.36 8.02
C ALA A 74 -15.40 24.08 7.10
N PHE A 75 -16.45 23.44 7.63
CA PHE A 75 -17.70 23.16 6.91
C PHE A 75 -18.84 24.13 7.30
N ALA A 76 -18.58 25.11 8.18
CA ALA A 76 -19.55 26.06 8.74
C ALA A 76 -19.50 27.45 8.09
#